data_AF-A0A848IXX3-F1
#
_entry.id   AF-A0A848IXX3-F1
#
_cell.length_a   1.000
_cell.length_b   1.000
_cell.length_c   1.000
_cell.angle_alpha   90.00
_cell.angle_beta   90.00
_cell.angle_gamma   90.00
#
_symmetry.space_group_name_H-M   'P 1'
#
loop_
_entity.id
_entity.type
_entity.pdbx_description
1 polymer ?
#
loop_
_entity_poly.entity_id
_entity_poly.type
_entity_poly.pdbx_seq_one_letter_code
_entity_poly.pdbx_strand_id
1 'polypeptide(L)'
;MKKRFRRLTSNFEVREKIILRDFLALERTTLANERTFFAYIRTGLYLTIAGIGILKIENLETLKWMAYLLFGISAVLITFGFLRYAVLQKKLSRFYDRAEFEKLNEMDKSEE
;
A
#
# COMPACT_ATOMS: atom_id res chain seq x y z
N MET A 1 21.30 -6.05 -9.11
CA MET A 1 20.28 -7.03 -9.60
C MET A 1 18.94 -6.33 -9.83
N LYS A 2 18.59 -5.98 -11.08
CA LYS A 2 17.34 -5.26 -11.42
C LYS A 2 16.19 -6.26 -11.55
N LYS A 3 15.31 -6.38 -10.54
CA LYS A 3 14.06 -7.16 -10.67
C LYS A 3 13.06 -6.36 -11.50
N ARG A 4 12.96 -6.75 -12.78
CA ARG A 4 12.02 -6.28 -13.79
C ARG A 4 10.61 -6.73 -13.41
N PHE A 5 9.89 -5.92 -12.62
CA PHE A 5 8.47 -6.13 -12.35
C PHE A 5 7.70 -6.03 -13.66
N ARG A 6 7.20 -7.16 -14.16
CA ARG A 6 6.25 -7.21 -15.28
C ARG A 6 5.05 -6.37 -14.90
N ARG A 7 4.83 -5.28 -15.64
CA ARG A 7 3.59 -4.50 -15.55
C ARG A 7 2.48 -5.40 -16.07
N LEU A 8 1.61 -5.90 -15.18
CA LEU A 8 0.35 -6.50 -15.58
C LEU A 8 -0.62 -5.36 -15.93
N THR A 9 -0.32 -4.64 -17.01
CA THR A 9 -1.24 -3.68 -17.59
C THR A 9 -2.28 -4.50 -18.35
N SER A 10 -3.35 -4.86 -17.65
CA SER A 10 -4.61 -5.15 -18.34
C SER A 10 -4.96 -3.88 -19.10
N ASN A 11 -4.96 -3.96 -20.43
CA ASN A 11 -5.51 -2.91 -21.28
C ASN A 11 -7.03 -2.91 -21.05
N PHE A 12 -7.47 -2.22 -19.99
CA PHE A 12 -8.85 -1.79 -19.89
C PHE A 12 -9.00 -0.66 -20.90
N GLU A 13 -9.43 -0.99 -22.11
CA GLU A 13 -10.02 0.00 -23.00
C GLU A 13 -11.26 0.54 -22.27
N VAL A 14 -11.17 1.77 -21.77
CA VAL A 14 -12.30 2.51 -21.19
C VAL A 14 -13.21 2.86 -22.36
N ARG A 15 -14.03 1.91 -22.81
CA ARG A 15 -15.07 2.15 -23.84
C ARG A 15 -16.45 2.37 -23.26
N GLU A 16 -16.65 2.17 -21.95
CA GLU A 16 -17.92 2.44 -21.29
C GLU A 16 -17.75 3.49 -20.19
N LYS A 17 -18.67 4.46 -20.19
CA LYS A 17 -18.81 5.53 -19.20
C LYS A 17 -18.82 4.90 -17.81
N ILE A 18 -17.78 5.12 -17.00
CA ILE A 18 -17.68 4.56 -15.65
C ILE A 18 -18.91 5.01 -14.87
N ILE A 19 -19.81 4.08 -14.58
CA ILE A 19 -21.02 4.36 -13.81
C ILE A 19 -20.56 4.62 -12.37
N LEU A 20 -21.20 5.57 -11.67
CA LEU A 20 -20.87 5.92 -10.27
C LEU A 20 -20.75 4.67 -9.35
N ARG A 21 -21.49 3.61 -9.65
CA ARG A 21 -21.43 2.31 -8.98
C ARG A 21 -20.05 1.65 -9.05
N ASP A 22 -19.37 1.72 -10.19
CA ASP A 22 -18.07 1.08 -10.39
C ASP A 22 -16.95 1.88 -9.72
N PHE A 23 -17.10 3.20 -9.65
CA PHE A 23 -16.26 4.06 -8.81
C PHE A 23 -16.40 3.69 -7.32
N LEU A 24 -17.63 3.61 -6.81
CA LEU A 24 -17.90 3.20 -5.42
C LEU A 24 -17.44 1.76 -5.12
N ALA A 25 -17.42 0.88 -6.12
CA ALA A 25 -16.85 -0.46 -5.99
C ALA A 25 -15.32 -0.41 -5.88
N LEU A 26 -14.65 0.36 -6.73
CA LEU A 26 -13.20 0.55 -6.67
C LEU A 26 -12.77 1.16 -5.33
N GLU A 27 -13.43 2.22 -4.87
CA GLU A 27 -13.12 2.88 -3.60
C GLU A 27 -13.18 1.92 -2.41
N ARG A 28 -14.19 1.03 -2.37
CA ARG A 28 -14.28 -0.02 -1.35
C ARG A 28 -13.12 -1.02 -1.41
N THR A 29 -12.65 -1.38 -2.61
CA THR A 29 -11.46 -2.26 -2.74
C THR A 29 -10.18 -1.56 -2.31
N THR A 30 -10.06 -0.25 -2.56
CA THR A 30 -8.92 0.55 -2.14
C THR A 30 -8.86 0.67 -0.61
N LEU A 31 -9.98 1.03 0.03
CA LEU A 31 -10.13 1.09 1.49
C LEU A 31 -9.81 -0.25 2.16
N ALA A 32 -10.22 -1.36 1.55
CA ALA A 32 -9.86 -2.69 2.04
C ALA A 32 -8.35 -2.96 1.94
N ASN A 33 -7.69 -2.53 0.87
CA ASN A 33 -6.24 -2.67 0.73
C ASN A 33 -5.48 -1.77 1.73
N GLU A 34 -5.92 -0.54 1.95
CA GLU A 34 -5.35 0.36 2.96
C GLU A 34 -5.50 -0.22 4.37
N ARG A 35 -6.65 -0.83 4.68
CA ARG A 35 -6.85 -1.56 5.93
C ARG A 35 -5.80 -2.67 6.11
N THR A 36 -5.55 -3.46 5.07
CA THR A 36 -4.52 -4.51 5.16
C THR A 36 -3.12 -3.93 5.38
N PHE A 37 -2.80 -2.78 4.77
CA PHE A 37 -1.56 -2.05 5.02
C PHE A 37 -1.43 -1.61 6.48
N PHE A 38 -2.47 -0.98 7.04
CA PHE A 38 -2.48 -0.60 8.46
C PHE A 38 -2.39 -1.81 9.39
N ALA A 39 -2.91 -2.98 9.00
CA ALA A 39 -2.73 -4.22 9.76
C ALA A 39 -1.26 -4.69 9.77
N TYR A 40 -0.52 -4.55 8.66
CA TYR A 40 0.92 -4.84 8.63
C TYR A 40 1.72 -3.87 9.51
N ILE A 41 1.40 -2.57 9.47
CA ILE A 41 2.04 -1.59 10.36
C ILE A 41 1.74 -1.92 11.82
N ARG A 42 0.47 -2.15 12.15
CA ARG A 42 0.01 -2.47 13.50
C ARG A 42 0.78 -3.67 14.07
N THR A 43 0.86 -4.76 13.31
CA THR A 43 1.58 -5.97 13.73
C THR A 43 3.08 -5.74 13.89
N GLY A 44 3.71 -4.99 12.97
CA GLY A 44 5.11 -4.58 13.10
C GLY A 44 5.37 -3.77 14.37
N LEU A 45 4.54 -2.77 14.66
CA LEU A 45 4.67 -1.94 15.87
C LEU A 45 4.50 -2.76 17.15
N TYR A 46 3.54 -3.70 17.20
CA TYR A 46 3.39 -4.58 18.35
C TYR A 46 4.64 -5.43 18.60
N LEU A 47 5.25 -5.97 17.54
CA LEU A 47 6.50 -6.72 17.65
C LEU A 47 7.66 -5.82 18.11
N THR A 48 7.73 -4.57 17.66
CA THR A 48 8.72 -3.59 18.13
C THR A 48 8.54 -3.30 19.62
N ILE A 49 7.32 -3.01 20.07
CA ILE A 49 7.02 -2.74 21.48
C ILE A 49 7.35 -3.96 22.35
N ALA A 50 6.98 -5.16 21.90
CA ALA A 50 7.33 -6.41 22.59
C ALA A 50 8.86 -6.59 22.68
N GLY A 51 9.60 -6.30 21.61
CA GLY A 51 11.06 -6.36 21.59
C GLY A 51 11.71 -5.37 22.55
N ILE A 52 11.21 -4.12 22.60
CA ILE A 52 11.64 -3.12 23.57
C ILE A 52 11.34 -3.58 25.00
N GLY A 53 10.17 -4.18 25.23
CA GLY A 53 9.79 -4.75 26.53
C GLY A 53 10.77 -5.83 27.00
N ILE A 54 11.17 -6.73 26.11
CA ILE A 54 12.17 -7.78 26.40
C ILE A 54 13.53 -7.16 26.72
N LEU A 55 13.98 -6.15 25.97
CA LEU A 55 15.26 -5.47 26.21
C LEU A 55 15.32 -4.75 27.55
N LYS A 56 14.18 -4.28 28.08
CA LYS A 56 14.10 -3.57 29.36
C LYS A 56 14.22 -4.51 30.58
N ILE A 57 14.09 -5.82 30.39
CA ILE A 57 14.20 -6.80 31.48
C ILE A 57 15.67 -7.22 31.61
N GLU A 58 16.36 -6.65 32.60
CA GLU A 58 17.80 -6.85 32.82
C GLU A 58 18.19 -8.29 33.21
N ASN A 59 17.26 -9.05 33.79
CA ASN A 59 17.49 -10.45 34.22
C ASN A 59 17.47 -11.49 33.08
N LEU A 60 17.27 -11.08 31.83
CA LEU A 60 17.10 -11.98 30.68
C LEU A 60 18.16 -11.77 29.61
N GLU A 61 19.44 -11.75 29.99
CA GLU A 61 20.54 -11.58 29.03
C GLU A 61 20.53 -12.60 27.90
N THR A 62 20.17 -13.86 28.19
CA THR A 62 20.03 -14.93 27.19
C THR A 62 18.92 -14.62 26.16
N LEU A 63 17.92 -13.83 26.55
CA LEU A 63 16.75 -13.52 25.72
C LEU A 63 16.97 -12.29 24.82
N LYS A 64 18.08 -11.56 24.98
CA LYS A 64 18.45 -10.43 24.10
C LYS A 64 18.48 -10.84 22.63
N TRP A 65 18.96 -12.05 22.31
CA TRP A 65 18.92 -12.60 20.94
C TRP A 65 17.50 -12.67 20.36
N MET A 66 16.51 -13.06 21.19
CA MET A 66 15.11 -13.13 20.76
C MET A 66 14.56 -11.75 20.40
N ALA A 67 14.95 -10.71 21.15
CA ALA A 67 14.56 -9.34 20.84
C ALA A 67 15.09 -8.89 19.46
N TYR A 68 16.36 -9.17 19.14
CA TYR A 68 16.91 -8.88 17.80
C TYR A 68 16.16 -9.61 16.68
N LEU A 69 15.76 -10.86 16.92
CA LEU A 69 14.96 -11.64 15.98
C LEU A 69 13.58 -10.99 15.77
N LEU A 70 12.94 -10.55 16.85
CA LEU A 70 11.65 -9.86 16.82
C LEU A 70 11.72 -8.51 16.08
N PHE A 71 12.80 -7.75 16.30
CA PHE A 71 13.09 -6.52 15.55
C PHE A 71 13.32 -6.79 14.06
N GLY A 72 14.03 -7.87 13.72
CA GLY A 72 14.22 -8.30 12.34
C GLY A 72 12.89 -8.60 11.63
N ILE A 73 12.02 -9.39 12.27
CA ILE A 73 10.69 -9.72 11.73
C ILE A 73 9.83 -8.46 11.60
N SER A 74 9.82 -7.60 12.62
CA SER A 74 9.10 -6.32 12.58
C SER A 74 9.54 -5.45 11.40
N ALA A 75 10.86 -5.28 11.21
CA ALA A 75 11.41 -4.50 10.11
C ALA A 75 10.98 -5.08 8.75
N VAL A 76 11.03 -6.41 8.59
CA VAL A 76 10.56 -7.07 7.36
C VAL A 76 9.08 -6.80 7.11
N LEU A 77 8.22 -6.94 8.11
CA LEU A 77 6.77 -6.70 7.98
C LEU A 77 6.45 -5.25 7.62
N ILE A 78 7.09 -4.28 8.28
CA ILE A 78 6.91 -2.85 8.00
C ILE A 78 7.38 -2.53 6.58
N THR A 79 8.55 -3.03 6.18
CA THR A 79 9.12 -2.80 4.85
C THR A 79 8.23 -3.42 3.76
N PHE A 80 7.76 -4.65 3.97
CA PHE A 80 6.85 -5.31 3.03
C PHE A 80 5.49 -4.60 2.93
N GLY A 81 4.96 -4.13 4.06
CA GLY A 81 3.78 -3.29 4.11
C GLY A 81 3.95 -2.02 3.27
N PHE A 82 5.05 -1.29 3.47
CA PHE A 82 5.34 -0.05 2.75
C PHE A 82 5.48 -0.26 1.24
N LEU A 83 6.21 -1.31 0.82
CA LEU A 83 6.33 -1.66 -0.60
C LEU A 83 4.98 -1.93 -1.24
N ARG A 84 4.10 -2.68 -0.56
CA ARG A 84 2.76 -3.01 -1.08
C ARG A 84 1.89 -1.75 -1.22
N TYR A 85 1.96 -0.84 -0.25
CA TYR A 85 1.24 0.43 -0.29
C TYR A 85 1.73 1.33 -1.42
N ALA A 86 3.04 1.47 -1.59
CA ALA A 86 3.63 2.27 -2.66
C ALA A 86 3.25 1.77 -4.07
N VAL A 87 3.18 0.45 -4.27
CA VAL A 87 2.73 -0.14 -5.54
C VAL A 87 1.26 0.18 -5.82
N LEU A 88 0.41 0.18 -4.79
CA LEU A 88 -1.02 0.49 -4.93
C LEU A 88 -1.27 1.97 -5.22
N GLN A 89 -0.62 2.87 -4.47
CA GLN A 89 -0.69 4.32 -4.69
C GLN A 89 -0.32 4.69 -6.13
N LYS A 90 0.73 4.06 -6.67
CA LYS A 90 1.19 4.28 -8.04
C LYS A 90 0.22 3.76 -9.11
N LYS A 91 -0.63 2.79 -8.76
CA LYS A 91 -1.67 2.28 -9.66
C LYS A 91 -2.86 3.23 -9.69
N LEU A 92 -3.22 3.85 -8.57
CA LEU A 92 -4.34 4.79 -8.46
C LEU A 92 -4.05 6.16 -9.12
N SER A 93 -2.84 6.70 -8.95
CA SER A 93 -2.50 8.02 -9.52
C SER A 93 -2.70 8.06 -11.04
N ARG A 94 -2.37 6.96 -11.73
CA ARG A 94 -2.56 6.84 -13.19
C ARG A 94 -4.01 6.86 -13.65
N PHE A 95 -4.97 6.50 -12.81
CA PHE A 95 -6.38 6.57 -13.16
C PHE A 95 -6.96 7.97 -12.92
N TYR A 96 -6.52 8.65 -11.85
CA TYR A 96 -6.93 10.03 -11.57
C TYR A 96 -6.40 11.01 -12.62
N ASP A 97 -5.11 10.93 -12.95
CA ASP A 97 -4.50 11.81 -13.97
C ASP A 97 -5.18 11.69 -15.34
N ARG A 98 -5.67 10.49 -15.69
CA ARG A 98 -6.34 10.24 -16.98
C ARG A 98 -7.78 10.78 -17.00
N ALA A 99 -8.51 10.65 -15.89
CA ALA A 99 -9.88 11.16 -15.76
C ALA A 99 -9.92 12.69 -15.71
N GLU A 100 -8.91 13.32 -15.11
CA GLU A 100 -8.76 14.78 -15.09
C GLU A 100 -8.38 15.33 -16.47
N PHE A 101 -7.46 14.68 -17.18
CA PHE A 101 -7.12 15.01 -18.58
C PHE A 101 -8.33 14.90 -19.52
N GLU A 102 -9.18 13.89 -19.36
CA GLU A 102 -10.34 13.68 -20.22
C GLU A 102 -11.44 14.72 -19.96
N LYS A 103 -11.63 15.13 -18.69
CA LYS A 103 -12.50 16.27 -18.35
C LYS A 103 -12.00 17.59 -18.93
N LEU A 104 -10.70 17.87 -18.86
CA LEU A 104 -10.12 19.09 -19.42
C LEU A 104 -10.29 19.16 -20.94
N ASN A 105 -10.08 18.03 -21.64
CA ASN A 105 -10.31 17.93 -23.09
C ASN A 105 -11.80 18.06 -23.47
N GLU A 106 -12.73 17.54 -22.67
CA GLU A 106 -14.18 17.71 -22.93
C GLU A 106 -14.63 19.17 -22.70
N MET A 107 -14.02 19.89 -21.77
CA MET A 107 -14.30 21.31 -21.53
C MET A 107 -13.79 22.20 -22.67
N ASP A 108 -12.55 21.98 -23.12
CA ASP A 108 -11.93 22.70 -24.24
C ASP A 108 -12.74 22.55 -25.54
N LYS A 109 -13.30 21.35 -25.78
CA LYS A 109 -14.12 21.04 -26.95
C LYS A 109 -15.56 21.56 -26.90
N SER A 110 -15.99 22.09 -25.75
CA SER A 110 -17.31 22.72 -25.57
C SER A 110 -17.27 24.24 -25.69
N GLU A 111 -16.06 24.83 -25.71
CA GLU A 111 -15.82 26.26 -25.92
C GLU A 111 -15.51 26.61 -27.39
N GLU A 112 -15.22 25.62 -28.26
CA GLU A 112 -15.15 25.75 -29.74
C GLU A 112 -16.50 25.46 -30.43
#